data_AF-X1ME67-F1
#
_entry.id   AF-X1ME67-F1
#
_cell.length_a   1.000
_cell.length_b   1.000
_cell.length_c   1.000
_cell.angle_alpha   90.00
_cell.angle_beta   90.00
_cell.angle_gamma   90.00
#
_symmetry.space_group_name_H-M   'P 1'
#
loop_
_entity.id
_entity.type
_entity.pdbx_description
1 polymer ?
#
loop_
_entity_poly.entity_id
_entity_poly.type
_entity_poly.pdbx_seq_one_letter_code
_entity_poly.pdbx_strand_id
1 'polypeptide(L)'
;PLTGDVLNEIYGEILKKYYGHDKGVCHIDDLYAVEWAYVPHFYYNFYVYQYSTSFTASTALAEKVLGKEKGAVGKYIEFISSGGSDYPIELLKKAGVDMTGAEPFNKTMTAMNRTMDEIEAILDKKGR
;
A
#
# COMPACT_ATOMS: atom_id res chain seq x y z
N PRO A 1 3.69 -20.67 -22.90
CA PRO A 1 4.44 -21.30 -21.78
C PRO A 1 5.07 -20.19 -20.93
N LEU A 2 5.24 -20.38 -19.61
CA LEU A 2 5.93 -19.42 -18.76
C LEU A 2 7.45 -19.65 -18.85
N THR A 3 8.10 -19.03 -19.83
CA THR A 3 9.56 -19.03 -19.98
C THR A 3 10.17 -17.84 -19.25
N GLY A 4 11.50 -17.87 -19.02
CA GLY A 4 12.21 -16.74 -18.42
C GLY A 4 12.03 -15.44 -19.22
N ASP A 5 12.10 -15.51 -20.55
CA ASP A 5 11.90 -14.34 -21.43
C ASP A 5 10.50 -13.73 -21.27
N VAL A 6 9.46 -14.56 -21.22
CA VAL A 6 8.07 -14.10 -21.02
C VAL A 6 7.89 -13.46 -19.64
N LEU A 7 8.52 -14.01 -18.60
CA LEU A 7 8.45 -13.44 -17.25
C LEU A 7 9.22 -12.12 -17.14
N ASN A 8 10.38 -12.00 -17.80
CA ASN A 8 11.12 -10.74 -17.91
C ASN A 8 10.29 -9.66 -18.60
N GLU A 9 9.63 -10.00 -19.72
CA GLU A 9 8.75 -9.07 -20.44
C GLU A 9 7.62 -8.56 -19.53
N ILE A 10 6.86 -9.47 -18.92
CA ILE A 10 5.73 -9.12 -18.03
C ILE A 10 6.20 -8.25 -16.86
N TYR A 11 7.30 -8.63 -16.20
CA TYR A 11 7.79 -7.89 -15.03
C TYR A 11 8.34 -6.52 -15.42
N GLY A 12 9.10 -6.45 -16.51
CA GLY A 12 9.63 -5.21 -17.05
C GLY A 12 8.53 -4.21 -17.43
N GLU A 13 7.46 -4.67 -18.07
CA GLU A 13 6.28 -3.84 -18.36
C GLU A 13 5.61 -3.30 -17.10
N ILE A 14 5.46 -4.14 -16.06
CA ILE A 14 4.91 -3.73 -14.77
C ILE A 14 5.79 -2.66 -14.12
N LEU A 15 7.11 -2.84 -14.07
CA LEU A 15 8.04 -1.84 -13.54
C LEU A 15 7.92 -0.52 -14.30
N LYS A 16 8.04 -0.56 -15.64
CA LYS A 16 7.97 0.63 -16.49
C LYS A 16 6.66 1.40 -16.27
N LYS A 17 5.54 0.68 -16.13
CA LYS A 17 4.23 1.27 -15.82
C LYS A 17 4.18 1.92 -14.43
N TYR A 18 4.60 1.22 -13.38
CA TYR A 18 4.51 1.70 -11.99
C TYR A 18 5.42 2.91 -11.74
N TYR A 19 6.62 2.91 -12.34
CA TYR A 19 7.60 3.97 -12.18
C TYR A 19 7.45 5.12 -13.20
N GLY A 20 6.51 5.01 -14.14
CA GLY A 20 6.26 6.05 -15.14
C GLY A 20 7.42 6.24 -16.11
N HIS A 21 8.08 5.15 -16.52
CA HIS A 21 9.20 5.17 -17.47
C HIS A 21 8.85 5.90 -18.76
N ASP A 22 7.74 5.53 -19.40
CA ASP A 22 7.31 6.12 -20.67
C ASP A 22 6.83 7.57 -20.53
N LYS A 23 6.64 8.02 -19.28
CA LYS A 23 6.32 9.41 -18.94
C LYS A 23 7.55 10.24 -18.60
N GLY A 24 8.75 9.65 -18.67
CA GLY A 24 10.00 10.30 -18.30
C GLY A 24 10.16 10.57 -16.79
N VAL A 25 9.39 9.89 -15.92
CA VAL A 25 9.44 10.09 -14.47
C VAL A 25 10.66 9.39 -13.85
N CYS A 26 10.82 8.10 -14.12
CA CYS A 26 11.95 7.30 -13.67
C CYS A 26 12.36 6.31 -14.76
N HIS A 27 13.62 6.36 -15.17
CA HIS A 27 14.16 5.43 -16.16
C HIS A 27 14.40 4.05 -15.53
N ILE A 28 13.95 3.01 -16.21
CA ILE A 28 14.03 1.60 -15.78
C ILE A 28 14.88 0.88 -16.82
N ASP A 29 16.06 0.45 -16.40
CA ASP A 29 16.97 -0.36 -17.21
C ASP A 29 16.37 -1.76 -17.44
N ASP A 30 16.54 -2.31 -18.64
CA ASP A 30 16.07 -3.65 -18.98
C ASP A 30 16.72 -4.74 -18.12
N LEU A 31 17.88 -4.49 -17.50
CA LEU A 31 18.49 -5.38 -16.51
C LEU A 31 17.57 -5.66 -15.31
N TYR A 32 16.69 -4.73 -14.94
CA TYR A 32 15.72 -4.92 -13.85
C TYR A 32 14.52 -5.78 -14.24
N ALA A 33 14.38 -6.18 -15.51
CA ALA A 33 13.32 -7.11 -15.91
C ALA A 33 13.43 -8.47 -15.21
N VAL A 34 14.61 -8.85 -14.70
CA VAL A 34 14.86 -10.16 -14.06
C VAL A 34 14.55 -10.18 -12.54
N GLU A 35 14.15 -9.06 -11.93
CA GLU A 35 13.99 -8.99 -10.46
C GLU A 35 13.02 -10.04 -9.91
N TRP A 36 11.98 -10.42 -10.68
CA TRP A 36 11.04 -11.48 -10.31
C TRP A 36 11.71 -12.79 -9.91
N ALA A 37 12.89 -13.09 -10.48
CA ALA A 37 13.57 -14.38 -10.29
C ALA A 37 14.13 -14.57 -8.88
N TYR A 38 14.35 -13.49 -8.13
CA TYR A 38 14.94 -13.57 -6.79
C TYR A 38 14.03 -13.03 -5.68
N VAL A 39 12.79 -12.65 -5.97
CA VAL A 39 11.80 -12.27 -4.95
C VAL A 39 11.26 -13.53 -4.25
N PRO A 40 11.64 -13.82 -2.98
CA PRO A 40 11.27 -15.09 -2.36
C PRO A 40 9.76 -15.22 -2.16
N HIS A 41 9.06 -14.09 -1.95
CA HIS A 41 7.62 -14.05 -1.73
C HIS A 41 6.77 -14.52 -2.92
N PHE A 42 7.33 -14.60 -4.14
CA PHE A 42 6.62 -15.14 -5.30
C PHE A 42 6.45 -16.66 -5.26
N TYR A 43 7.23 -17.34 -4.42
CA TYR A 43 7.07 -18.77 -4.14
C TYR A 43 6.06 -19.05 -3.01
N TYR A 44 5.43 -18.01 -2.48
CA TYR A 44 4.35 -18.10 -1.50
C TYR A 44 3.01 -17.95 -2.23
N ASN A 45 1.93 -18.46 -1.64
CA ASN A 45 0.63 -18.44 -2.29
C ASN A 45 -0.11 -17.12 -2.07
N PHE A 46 0.03 -16.17 -3.01
CA PHE A 46 -0.64 -14.86 -2.99
C PHE A 46 -0.45 -14.07 -1.68
N TYR A 47 0.76 -14.08 -1.12
CA TYR A 47 1.02 -13.42 0.17
C TYR A 47 1.16 -11.89 0.06
N VAL A 48 1.83 -11.40 -0.98
CA VAL A 48 2.33 -10.01 -1.04
C VAL A 48 1.25 -8.93 -1.01
N TYR A 49 0.04 -9.20 -1.52
CA TYR A 49 -1.03 -8.19 -1.54
C TYR A 49 -1.46 -7.77 -0.13
N GLN A 50 -1.23 -8.64 0.86
CA GLN A 50 -1.56 -8.40 2.25
C GLN A 50 -0.80 -7.21 2.83
N TYR A 51 0.42 -6.92 2.35
CA TYR A 51 1.15 -5.73 2.77
C TYR A 51 0.41 -4.45 2.38
N SER A 52 -0.01 -4.35 1.12
CA SER A 52 -0.72 -3.17 0.61
C SER A 52 -2.08 -2.99 1.29
N THR A 53 -2.84 -4.07 1.50
CA THR A 53 -4.13 -3.99 2.20
C THR A 53 -3.96 -3.71 3.70
N SER A 54 -2.93 -4.25 4.35
CA SER A 54 -2.61 -3.97 5.75
C SER A 54 -2.19 -2.52 5.96
N PHE A 55 -1.36 -1.96 5.06
CA PHE A 55 -0.98 -0.54 5.09
C PHE A 55 -2.20 0.36 4.88
N THR A 56 -3.09 -0.05 3.98
CA THR A 56 -4.34 0.67 3.72
C THR A 56 -5.23 0.69 4.97
N ALA A 57 -5.44 -0.48 5.59
CA ALA A 57 -6.22 -0.62 6.80
C ALA A 57 -5.63 0.17 7.99
N SER A 58 -4.32 0.08 8.20
CA SER A 58 -3.64 0.77 9.30
C SER A 58 -3.70 2.28 9.14
N THR A 59 -3.54 2.79 7.92
CA THR A 59 -3.69 4.23 7.63
C THR A 59 -5.11 4.70 7.93
N ALA A 60 -6.14 3.96 7.49
CA ALA A 60 -7.53 4.31 7.76
C ALA A 60 -7.86 4.30 9.26
N LEU A 61 -7.37 3.33 10.02
CA LEU A 61 -7.51 3.29 11.48
C LEU A 61 -6.79 4.48 12.15
N ALA A 62 -5.57 4.78 11.72
CA ALA A 62 -4.77 5.88 12.26
C ALA A 62 -5.43 7.25 12.01
N GLU A 63 -5.92 7.52 10.80
CA GLU A 63 -6.63 8.76 10.47
C GLU A 63 -7.87 8.97 11.36
N LYS A 64 -8.62 7.90 11.67
CA LYS A 64 -9.76 7.97 12.60
C LYS A 64 -9.33 8.33 14.03
N VAL A 65 -8.26 7.72 14.52
CA VAL A 65 -7.72 7.97 15.86
C VAL A 65 -7.16 9.39 15.97
N LEU A 66 -6.29 9.79 15.02
CA LEU A 66 -5.67 11.12 14.99
C LEU A 66 -6.68 12.23 14.75
N GLY A 67 -7.71 11.96 13.94
CA GLY A 67 -8.85 12.84 13.71
C GLY A 67 -9.82 12.94 14.89
N LYS A 68 -9.57 12.24 16.00
CA LYS A 68 -10.41 12.21 17.21
C LYS A 68 -11.87 11.82 16.93
N GLU A 69 -12.10 10.92 15.97
CA GLU A 69 -13.43 10.38 15.69
C GLU A 69 -13.98 9.70 16.96
N LYS A 70 -15.23 10.02 17.32
CA LYS A 70 -15.85 9.53 18.56
C LYS A 70 -15.85 8.00 18.60
N GLY A 71 -15.17 7.43 19.59
CA GLY A 71 -15.08 5.98 19.78
C GLY A 71 -13.99 5.28 18.98
N ALA A 72 -13.23 5.98 18.12
CA ALA A 72 -12.18 5.36 17.31
C ALA A 72 -11.07 4.69 18.15
N VAL A 73 -10.63 5.34 19.23
CA VAL A 73 -9.63 4.76 20.14
C VAL A 73 -10.14 3.47 20.77
N GLY A 74 -11.39 3.44 21.23
CA GLY A 74 -11.99 2.24 21.83
C GLY A 74 -12.05 1.09 20.84
N LYS A 75 -12.54 1.34 19.62
CA LYS A 75 -12.58 0.34 18.54
C LYS A 75 -11.20 -0.18 18.15
N TYR A 76 -10.19 0.70 18.13
CA TYR A 76 -8.81 0.32 17.84
C TYR A 76 -8.23 -0.60 18.93
N ILE A 77 -8.44 -0.27 20.20
CA ILE A 77 -8.01 -1.11 21.33
C ILE A 77 -8.71 -2.46 21.32
N GLU A 78 -10.01 -2.50 21.04
CA GLU A 78 -10.77 -3.75 20.89
C GLU A 78 -10.22 -4.61 19.74
N PHE A 79 -9.92 -4.01 18.58
CA PHE A 79 -9.34 -4.69 17.43
C PHE A 79 -8.01 -5.38 17.77
N ILE A 80 -7.05 -4.66 18.35
CA ILE A 80 -5.74 -5.25 18.69
C ILE A 80 -5.86 -6.30 19.80
N SER A 81 -6.82 -6.13 20.72
CA SER A 81 -7.08 -7.09 21.81
C SER A 81 -7.75 -8.37 21.31
N SER A 82 -8.39 -8.33 20.13
CA SER A 82 -9.12 -9.47 19.55
C SER A 82 -8.21 -10.57 19.02
N GLY A 83 -6.92 -10.28 18.75
CA GLY A 83 -6.00 -11.25 18.15
C GLY A 83 -6.57 -11.90 16.89
N GLY A 84 -6.35 -13.21 16.73
CA GLY A 84 -6.90 -14.01 15.63
C GLY A 84 -8.27 -14.64 15.93
N SER A 85 -9.12 -13.99 16.74
CA SER A 85 -10.40 -14.57 17.18
C SER A 85 -11.48 -14.66 16.09
N ASP A 86 -11.30 -13.96 14.96
CA ASP A 86 -12.25 -13.93 13.85
C ASP A 86 -11.52 -13.64 12.52
N TYR A 87 -12.25 -13.66 11.41
CA TYR A 87 -11.70 -13.34 10.09
C TYR A 87 -11.20 -11.89 10.00
N PRO A 88 -10.03 -11.63 9.37
CA PRO A 88 -9.44 -10.28 9.33
C PRO A 88 -10.38 -9.19 8.79
N ILE A 89 -11.18 -9.51 7.77
CA ILE A 89 -12.17 -8.58 7.20
C ILE A 89 -13.24 -8.19 8.22
N GLU A 90 -13.73 -9.15 8.99
CA GLU A 90 -14.77 -8.90 10.00
C GLU A 90 -14.21 -8.16 11.23
N LEU A 91 -12.97 -8.47 11.64
CA LEU A 91 -12.26 -7.71 12.67
C LEU A 91 -12.07 -6.25 12.28
N LEU A 92 -11.63 -5.98 11.04
CA LEU A 92 -11.47 -4.61 10.54
C LEU A 92 -12.81 -3.88 10.41
N LYS A 93 -13.88 -4.54 9.97
CA LYS A 93 -15.23 -3.96 9.93
C LYS A 93 -15.70 -3.55 11.33
N LYS A 94 -15.51 -4.41 12.35
CA LYS A 94 -15.81 -4.06 13.76
C LYS A 94 -14.99 -2.86 14.23
N ALA A 95 -13.73 -2.76 13.79
CA ALA A 95 -12.86 -1.61 14.03
C ALA A 95 -13.29 -0.33 13.26
N GLY A 96 -14.27 -0.44 12.37
CA GLY A 96 -14.80 0.67 11.58
C GLY A 96 -14.12 0.87 10.21
N VAL A 97 -13.45 -0.16 9.68
CA VAL A 97 -12.77 -0.14 8.38
C VAL A 97 -13.29 -1.29 7.51
N ASP A 98 -14.10 -0.97 6.49
CA ASP A 98 -14.58 -1.96 5.53
C ASP A 98 -13.62 -2.07 4.33
N MET A 99 -12.81 -3.13 4.33
CA MET A 99 -11.83 -3.41 3.27
C MET A 99 -12.45 -3.86 1.94
N THR A 100 -13.78 -4.03 1.86
CA THR A 100 -14.48 -4.38 0.62
C THR A 100 -14.92 -3.16 -0.18
N GLY A 101 -14.86 -1.96 0.42
CA GLY A 101 -15.13 -0.68 -0.22
C GLY A 101 -13.87 0.09 -0.59
N ALA A 102 -14.05 1.18 -1.35
CA ALA A 102 -12.95 2.04 -1.79
C ALA A 102 -12.48 3.04 -0.72
N GLU A 103 -13.26 3.25 0.36
CA GLU A 103 -12.98 4.27 1.38
C GLU A 103 -11.58 4.12 2.01
N PRO A 104 -11.12 2.92 2.46
CA PRO A 104 -9.81 2.81 3.09
C PRO A 104 -8.68 3.22 2.14
N PHE A 105 -8.75 2.79 0.87
CA PHE A 105 -7.77 3.14 -0.15
C PHE A 105 -7.74 4.65 -0.41
N ASN A 106 -8.89 5.30 -0.55
CA ASN A 106 -8.98 6.74 -0.77
C ASN A 106 -8.39 7.55 0.40
N LYS A 107 -8.59 7.08 1.65
CA LYS A 107 -7.95 7.69 2.83
C LYS A 107 -6.43 7.55 2.78
N THR A 108 -5.92 6.38 2.40
CA THR A 108 -4.48 6.17 2.24
C THR A 108 -3.87 7.08 1.18
N MET A 109 -4.49 7.20 0.01
CA MET A 109 -4.02 8.12 -1.03
C MET A 109 -4.02 9.58 -0.55
N THR A 110 -5.08 10.00 0.16
CA THR A 110 -5.15 11.34 0.76
C THR A 110 -3.99 11.58 1.75
N ALA A 111 -3.69 10.62 2.62
CA ALA A 111 -2.61 10.73 3.60
C ALA A 111 -1.22 10.78 2.93
N MET A 112 -1.02 9.97 1.88
CA MET A 112 0.23 9.99 1.09
C MET A 112 0.41 11.33 0.36
N ASN A 113 -0.64 11.86 -0.27
CA ASN A 113 -0.59 13.16 -0.93
C ASN A 113 -0.27 14.29 0.06
N ARG A 114 -0.94 14.32 1.22
CA ARG A 114 -0.62 15.30 2.27
C ARG A 114 0.85 15.27 2.67
N THR A 115 1.45 14.08 2.74
CA THR A 115 2.88 13.93 3.06
C THR A 115 3.76 14.50 1.95
N MET A 116 3.42 14.27 0.69
CA MET A 116 4.14 14.87 -0.45
C MET A 116 4.00 16.39 -0.49
N ASP A 117 2.79 16.92 -0.28
CA ASP A 117 2.53 18.36 -0.22
C ASP A 117 3.37 19.04 0.89
N GLU A 118 3.48 18.39 2.06
CA GLU A 118 4.33 18.86 3.15
C GLU A 118 5.82 18.88 2.79
N ILE A 119 6.30 17.85 2.08
CA ILE A 119 7.69 17.79 1.59
C ILE A 119 7.97 18.95 0.62
N GLU A 120 7.09 19.17 -0.36
CA GLU A 120 7.21 20.25 -1.35
C GLU A 120 7.23 21.62 -0.67
N ALA A 121 6.29 21.88 0.25
CA ALA A 121 6.24 23.13 1.01
C ALA A 121 7.50 23.39 1.86
N ILE A 122 8.16 22.33 2.34
CA ILE A 122 9.43 22.45 3.07
C ILE A 122 10.60 22.75 2.11
N LEU A 123 10.61 22.18 0.91
CA LEU A 123 11.65 22.43 -0.10
C LEU A 123 11.58 23.87 -0.63
N ASP A 124 10.38 24.35 -0.93
CA ASP A 124 10.15 25.74 -1.36
C ASP A 124 10.70 26.75 -0.34
N LYS A 125 10.44 26.49 0.96
CA LYS A 125 10.96 27.32 2.06
C LYS A 125 12.48 27.30 2.16
N LYS A 126 13.13 26.22 1.72
CA LYS A 126 14.58 26.08 1.69
C LYS A 126 15.21 26.67 0.41
N GLY A 127 14.40 27.18 -0.52
CA GLY A 127 14.86 27.70 -1.80
C GLY A 127 15.44 26.62 -2.71
N ARG A 128 14.91 25.40 -2.61
CA ARG A 128 15.34 24.23 -3.40
C ARG A 128 14.20 23.74 -4.27
#